data_AF-A0A258IIN8-F1
#
_entry.id   AF-A0A258IIN8-F1
#
_cell.length_a   1.000
_cell.length_b   1.000
_cell.length_c   1.000
_cell.angle_alpha   90.00
_cell.angle_beta   90.00
_cell.angle_gamma   90.00
#
_symmetry.space_group_name_H-M   'P 1'
#
loop_
_entity.id
_entity.type
_entity.pdbx_description
1 polymer ?
#
loop_
_entity_poly.entity_id
_entity_poly.type
_entity_poly.pdbx_seq_one_letter_code
_entity_poly.pdbx_strand_id
1 'polypeptide(L)'
;MKGLGIVDRPGAIFLILLVAAAILVPIANLVVPEGSPFHISNYLVPLLGKYLCYALLAVSVDLVWGYCGVLSLGHGAFFALGGYAMGMYLMRQIGARGVYGNPVLPDFMVFLNYKELPWFWYGFDWFPFAMIMALVVPGVLAFAFGWFAFRSRVTGVYLSIITQAMTFALMLAFFR
;
A
#
# COMPACT_ATOMS: atom_id res chain seq x y z
N MET A 1 -3.87 28.64 -27.85
CA MET A 1 -3.54 27.19 -27.80
C MET A 1 -3.04 26.85 -26.40
N LYS A 2 -3.92 26.42 -25.49
CA LYS A 2 -3.50 25.88 -24.18
C LYS A 2 -2.84 24.53 -24.44
N GLY A 3 -1.58 24.38 -24.04
CA GLY A 3 -0.78 23.19 -24.30
C GLY A 3 -1.50 21.93 -23.86
N LEU A 4 -1.55 20.96 -24.77
CA LEU A 4 -2.01 19.60 -24.58
C LEU A 4 -1.00 18.85 -23.68
N GLY A 5 -0.92 19.25 -22.41
CA GLY A 5 -0.17 18.55 -21.37
C GLY A 5 -1.14 17.78 -20.50
N ILE A 6 -0.92 16.47 -20.35
CA ILE A 6 -1.75 15.57 -19.51
C ILE A 6 -1.81 16.04 -18.03
N VAL A 7 -0.89 16.91 -17.61
CA VAL A 7 -0.78 17.46 -16.25
C VAL A 7 -0.62 18.99 -16.32
N ASP A 8 -1.33 19.71 -15.46
CA ASP A 8 -1.19 21.16 -15.28
C ASP A 8 0.14 21.54 -14.60
N ARG A 9 0.57 22.81 -14.73
CA ARG A 9 1.87 23.25 -14.17
C ARG A 9 2.00 22.98 -12.66
N PRO A 10 1.03 23.34 -11.80
CA PRO A 10 1.05 22.97 -10.39
C PRO A 10 1.16 21.46 -10.14
N GLY A 11 0.35 20.65 -10.84
CA GLY A 11 0.41 19.19 -10.74
C GLY A 11 1.77 18.61 -11.12
N ALA A 12 2.39 19.13 -12.18
CA ALA A 12 3.71 18.71 -12.61
C ALA A 12 4.79 19.04 -11.58
N ILE A 13 4.74 20.24 -10.98
CA ILE A 13 5.67 20.64 -9.90
C ILE A 13 5.52 19.70 -8.69
N PHE A 14 4.29 19.40 -8.29
CA PHE A 14 4.02 18.48 -7.19
C PHE A 14 4.61 17.09 -7.44
N LEU A 15 4.38 16.52 -8.64
CA LEU A 15 4.91 15.20 -9.00
C LEU A 15 6.45 15.18 -9.03
N ILE A 16 7.08 16.24 -9.54
CA ILE A 16 8.55 16.36 -9.55
C ILE A 16 9.09 16.41 -8.12
N LEU A 17 8.48 17.21 -7.23
CA LEU A 17 8.90 17.27 -5.83
C LEU A 17 8.70 15.94 -5.10
N LEU A 18 7.60 15.23 -5.39
CA LEU A 18 7.33 13.91 -4.81
C LEU A 18 8.39 12.89 -5.23
N VAL A 19 8.71 12.82 -6.52
CA VAL A 19 9.75 11.91 -7.05
C VAL A 19 11.13 12.30 -6.51
N ALA A 20 11.43 13.59 -6.46
CA ALA A 20 12.68 14.08 -5.89
C ALA A 20 12.79 13.69 -4.40
N ALA A 21 11.74 13.86 -3.60
CA ALA A 21 11.73 13.45 -2.20
C ALA A 21 11.90 11.93 -2.05
N ALA A 22 11.22 11.13 -2.88
CA ALA A 22 11.31 9.67 -2.85
C ALA A 22 12.73 9.14 -3.13
N ILE A 23 13.55 9.90 -3.87
CA ILE A 23 14.94 9.55 -4.20
C ILE A 23 15.93 10.18 -3.20
N LEU A 24 15.78 11.47 -2.93
CA LEU A 24 16.71 12.23 -2.10
C LEU A 24 16.67 11.78 -0.64
N VAL A 25 15.50 11.39 -0.10
CA VAL A 25 15.39 10.97 1.29
C VAL A 25 16.19 9.70 1.58
N PRO A 26 16.06 8.59 0.81
CA PRO A 26 16.92 7.43 0.96
C PRO A 26 18.41 7.73 0.72
N ILE A 27 18.75 8.56 -0.26
CA ILE A 27 20.15 8.94 -0.53
C ILE A 27 20.74 9.70 0.66
N ALA A 28 20.00 10.65 1.23
CA ALA A 28 20.41 11.41 2.40
C ALA A 28 20.57 10.54 3.66
N ASN A 29 19.85 9.42 3.73
CA ASN A 29 20.02 8.44 4.80
C ASN A 29 21.24 7.51 4.59
N LEU A 30 21.47 7.05 3.36
CA LEU A 30 22.50 6.03 3.06
C LEU A 30 23.90 6.59 2.78
N VAL A 31 24.00 7.79 2.21
CA VAL A 31 25.27 8.35 1.68
C VAL A 31 25.83 9.46 2.57
N VAL A 32 24.97 10.26 3.20
CA VAL A 32 25.41 11.42 3.99
C VAL A 32 25.88 10.94 5.37
N PRO A 33 27.07 11.37 5.85
CA PRO A 33 27.57 10.98 7.18
C PRO A 33 26.67 11.48 8.32
N GLU A 34 26.54 10.69 9.39
CA GLU A 34 25.64 10.96 10.53
C GLU A 34 25.87 12.32 11.22
N GLY A 35 27.09 12.86 11.17
CA GLY A 35 27.42 14.18 11.75
C GLY A 35 27.02 15.38 10.90
N SER A 36 26.50 15.17 9.69
CA SER A 36 26.08 16.26 8.79
C SER A 36 24.65 16.73 9.11
N PRO A 37 24.35 18.05 9.03
CA PRO A 37 22.98 18.55 9.15
C PRO A 37 22.01 18.00 8.11
N PHE A 38 22.51 17.43 7.00
CA PHE A 38 21.70 16.86 5.92
C PHE A 38 21.46 15.36 6.07
N HIS A 39 21.99 14.71 7.10
CA HIS A 39 21.76 13.29 7.33
C HIS A 39 20.32 13.06 7.81
N ILE A 40 19.60 12.18 7.11
CA ILE A 40 18.26 11.75 7.52
C ILE A 40 18.41 10.45 8.31
N SER A 41 17.93 10.44 9.56
CA SER A 41 18.05 9.27 10.43
C SER A 41 17.21 8.09 9.96
N ASN A 42 17.62 6.89 10.38
CA ASN A 42 16.89 5.63 10.15
C ASN A 42 15.46 5.63 10.73
N TYR A 43 15.16 6.55 11.65
CA TYR A 43 13.82 6.77 12.18
C TYR A 43 12.94 7.62 11.25
N LEU A 44 13.52 8.67 10.65
CA LEU A 44 12.77 9.62 9.83
C LEU A 44 12.33 9.02 8.49
N VAL A 45 13.15 8.16 7.87
CA VAL A 45 12.81 7.50 6.60
C VAL A 45 11.48 6.73 6.68
N PRO A 46 11.28 5.76 7.60
CA PRO A 46 10.01 5.05 7.72
C PRO A 46 8.87 5.95 8.21
N LEU A 47 9.16 6.98 9.01
CA LEU A 47 8.15 7.94 9.46
C LEU A 47 7.58 8.76 8.29
N LEU A 48 8.45 9.29 7.42
CA LEU A 48 8.06 10.01 6.20
C LEU A 48 7.32 9.07 5.24
N GLY A 49 7.81 7.85 5.04
CA GLY A 49 7.13 6.83 4.25
C GLY A 49 5.72 6.55 4.75
N LYS A 50 5.52 6.43 6.07
CA LYS A 50 4.20 6.26 6.67
C LYS A 50 3.26 7.44 6.39
N TYR A 51 3.73 8.67 6.52
CA TYR A 51 2.91 9.84 6.21
C TYR A 51 2.56 9.94 4.72
N LEU A 52 3.49 9.60 3.83
CA LEU A 52 3.21 9.51 2.39
C LEU A 52 2.16 8.43 2.08
N CYS A 53 2.24 7.27 2.74
CA CYS A 53 1.22 6.23 2.64
C CYS A 53 -0.17 6.74 3.05
N TYR A 54 -0.29 7.46 4.17
CA TYR A 54 -1.56 8.05 4.59
C TYR A 54 -2.04 9.17 3.66
N ALA A 55 -1.12 9.97 3.10
CA ALA A 55 -1.45 10.99 2.11
C ALA A 55 -2.00 10.35 0.82
N LEU A 56 -1.39 9.28 0.32
CA LEU A 56 -1.88 8.53 -0.85
C LEU A 56 -3.26 7.94 -0.59
N LEU A 57 -3.49 7.39 0.61
CA LEU A 57 -4.82 6.91 1.00
C LEU A 57 -5.85 8.04 1.02
N ALA A 58 -5.51 9.20 1.59
CA ALA A 58 -6.39 10.36 1.62
C ALA A 58 -6.74 10.86 0.21
N VAL A 59 -5.75 10.95 -0.69
CA VAL A 59 -5.96 11.32 -2.10
C VAL A 59 -6.85 10.29 -2.81
N SER A 60 -6.63 8.99 -2.59
CA SER A 60 -7.48 7.94 -3.17
C SER A 60 -8.96 8.09 -2.76
N VAL A 61 -9.20 8.36 -1.47
CA VAL A 61 -10.56 8.59 -0.96
C VAL A 61 -11.16 9.88 -1.53
N ASP A 62 -10.38 10.95 -1.64
CA ASP A 62 -10.81 12.22 -2.22
C ASP A 62 -11.17 12.09 -3.71
N LEU A 63 -10.45 11.28 -4.48
CA LEU A 63 -10.81 11.01 -5.88
C LEU A 63 -12.18 10.34 -5.99
N VAL A 64 -12.51 9.40 -5.10
CA VAL A 64 -13.80 8.70 -5.16
C VAL A 64 -14.94 9.54 -4.58
N TRP A 65 -14.70 10.22 -3.45
CA TRP A 65 -15.73 11.01 -2.80
C TRP A 65 -15.83 12.43 -3.33
N GLY A 66 -14.71 13.15 -3.43
CA GLY A 66 -14.64 14.52 -3.90
C GLY A 66 -14.88 14.66 -5.40
N TYR A 67 -14.23 13.83 -6.24
CA TYR A 67 -14.39 13.92 -7.69
C TYR A 67 -15.58 13.12 -8.23
N CYS A 68 -15.72 11.83 -7.87
CA CYS A 68 -16.85 11.02 -8.35
C CYS A 68 -18.16 11.27 -7.59
N GLY A 69 -18.14 11.97 -6.44
CA GLY A 69 -19.33 12.24 -5.63
C GLY A 69 -19.85 11.01 -4.87
N VAL A 70 -19.03 9.96 -4.73
CA VAL A 70 -19.43 8.67 -4.15
C VAL A 70 -18.68 8.43 -2.85
N LEU A 71 -19.40 8.42 -1.72
CA LEU A 71 -18.76 8.12 -0.45
C LEU A 71 -18.46 6.62 -0.32
N SER A 72 -17.18 6.26 -0.26
CA SER A 72 -16.72 4.88 -0.01
C SER A 72 -16.15 4.74 1.40
N LEU A 73 -16.91 4.11 2.30
CA LEU A 73 -16.46 3.84 3.68
C LEU A 73 -15.55 2.60 3.79
N GLY A 74 -15.47 1.79 2.73
CA GLY A 74 -14.62 0.59 2.71
C GLY A 74 -13.22 0.75 2.10
N HIS A 75 -12.77 1.98 1.86
CA HIS A 75 -11.54 2.25 1.09
C HIS A 75 -10.28 1.63 1.72
N GLY A 76 -10.23 1.59 3.06
CA GLY A 76 -9.13 1.00 3.80
C GLY A 76 -8.89 -0.49 3.49
N ALA A 77 -9.91 -1.23 3.06
CA ALA A 77 -9.75 -2.65 2.70
C ALA A 77 -8.86 -2.83 1.46
N PHE A 78 -9.07 -2.04 0.41
CA PHE A 78 -8.25 -2.11 -0.80
C PHE A 78 -6.80 -1.69 -0.52
N PHE A 79 -6.63 -0.60 0.24
CA PHE A 79 -5.32 -0.13 0.65
C PHE A 79 -4.57 -1.15 1.51
N ALA A 80 -5.25 -1.77 2.47
CA ALA A 80 -4.68 -2.79 3.34
C ALA A 80 -4.24 -4.02 2.53
N LEU A 81 -5.02 -4.50 1.56
CA LEU A 81 -4.65 -5.65 0.75
C LEU A 81 -3.40 -5.41 -0.11
N GLY A 82 -3.32 -4.24 -0.77
CA GLY A 82 -2.11 -3.86 -1.53
C GLY A 82 -0.88 -3.70 -0.62
N GLY A 83 -1.07 -3.03 0.53
CA GLY A 83 -0.02 -2.88 1.55
C GLY A 83 0.43 -4.22 2.14
N TYR A 84 -0.49 -5.17 2.33
CA TYR A 84 -0.19 -6.50 2.86
C TYR A 84 0.65 -7.31 1.87
N ALA A 85 0.35 -7.23 0.57
CA ALA A 85 1.17 -7.85 -0.48
C ALA A 85 2.62 -7.34 -0.45
N MET A 86 2.83 -6.03 -0.33
CA MET A 86 4.17 -5.46 -0.17
C MET A 86 4.81 -5.83 1.17
N GLY A 87 4.01 -5.89 2.26
CA GLY A 87 4.46 -6.30 3.58
C GLY A 87 4.99 -7.74 3.61
N MET A 88 4.34 -8.67 2.89
CA MET A 88 4.84 -10.03 2.73
C MET A 88 6.22 -10.05 2.06
N TYR A 89 6.42 -9.23 1.03
CA TYR A 89 7.73 -9.10 0.38
C TYR A 89 8.79 -8.53 1.31
N LEU A 90 8.52 -7.41 1.98
CA LEU A 90 9.48 -6.78 2.88
C LEU A 90 9.86 -7.70 4.05
N MET A 91 8.92 -8.48 4.58
CA MET A 91 9.19 -9.49 5.61
C MET A 91 10.09 -10.62 5.10
N ARG A 92 9.90 -11.07 3.85
CA ARG A 92 10.77 -12.07 3.22
C ARG A 92 12.18 -11.54 2.99
N GLN A 93 12.34 -10.25 2.71
CA GLN A 93 13.65 -9.63 2.51
C GLN A 93 14.49 -9.54 3.79
N ILE A 94 13.89 -9.61 4.99
CA ILE A 94 14.65 -9.62 6.25
C ILE A 94 15.55 -10.87 6.29
N GLY A 95 14.98 -12.05 6.05
CA GLY A 95 15.69 -13.34 6.02
C GLY A 95 16.53 -13.58 7.28
N ALA A 96 17.78 -14.03 7.09
CA ALA A 96 18.71 -14.34 8.18
C ALA A 96 19.13 -13.13 9.04
N ARG A 97 18.73 -11.90 8.68
CA ARG A 97 18.93 -10.69 9.51
C ARG A 97 17.89 -10.55 10.62
N GLY A 98 16.89 -11.42 10.64
CA GLY A 98 15.89 -11.50 11.70
C GLY A 98 16.45 -12.03 13.01
N VAL A 99 15.68 -11.87 14.09
CA VAL A 99 16.04 -12.30 15.45
C VAL A 99 16.29 -13.81 15.51
N TYR A 100 15.52 -14.60 14.76
CA TYR A 100 15.65 -16.05 14.74
C TYR A 100 16.61 -16.57 13.66
N GLY A 101 17.15 -15.70 12.81
CA GLY A 101 18.15 -16.05 11.79
C GLY A 101 17.67 -17.03 10.71
N ASN A 102 16.36 -17.23 10.55
CA ASN A 102 15.83 -18.18 9.58
C ASN A 102 15.85 -17.57 8.15
N PRO A 103 16.50 -18.23 7.16
CA PRO A 103 16.60 -17.67 5.81
C PRO A 103 15.29 -17.73 5.01
N VAL A 104 14.31 -18.53 5.44
CA VAL A 104 13.07 -18.78 4.69
C VAL A 104 11.85 -18.25 5.44
N LEU A 105 11.72 -18.56 6.72
CA LEU A 105 10.57 -18.17 7.53
C LEU A 105 10.75 -16.76 8.12
N PRO A 106 9.80 -15.83 7.92
CA PRO A 106 9.77 -14.58 8.66
C PRO A 106 9.74 -14.80 10.17
N ASP A 107 10.33 -13.89 10.94
CA ASP A 107 10.48 -14.02 12.40
C ASP A 107 9.17 -14.29 13.14
N PHE A 108 8.06 -13.68 12.74
CA PHE A 108 6.77 -13.90 13.39
C PHE A 108 6.24 -15.33 13.16
N MET A 109 6.54 -15.96 12.02
CA MET A 109 6.16 -17.34 11.75
C MET A 109 6.99 -18.31 12.60
N VAL A 110 8.28 -18.02 12.75
CA VAL A 110 9.16 -18.78 13.65
C VAL A 110 8.67 -18.67 15.09
N PHE A 111 8.32 -17.46 15.53
CA PHE A 111 7.72 -17.21 16.85
C PHE A 111 6.41 -17.99 17.06
N LEU A 112 5.57 -18.09 16.03
CA LEU A 112 4.33 -18.88 16.04
C LEU A 112 4.55 -20.40 15.82
N ASN A 113 5.79 -20.87 15.83
CA ASN A 113 6.17 -22.28 15.67
C ASN A 113 5.80 -22.91 14.30
N TYR A 114 5.70 -22.11 13.24
CA TYR A 114 5.53 -22.63 11.89
C TYR A 114 6.77 -23.42 11.47
N LYS A 115 6.55 -24.54 10.77
CA LYS A 115 7.64 -25.42 10.29
C LYS A 115 8.04 -25.16 8.84
N GLU A 116 7.11 -24.66 8.04
CA GLU A 116 7.27 -24.42 6.62
C GLU A 116 6.54 -23.16 6.19
N LEU A 117 6.95 -22.60 5.05
CA LEU A 117 6.36 -21.39 4.52
C LEU A 117 4.98 -21.72 3.93
N PRO A 118 3.90 -21.04 4.35
CA PRO A 118 2.58 -21.27 3.77
C PRO A 118 2.59 -21.02 2.26
N TRP A 119 1.83 -21.83 1.52
CA TRP A 119 1.84 -21.81 0.06
C TRP A 119 1.51 -20.44 -0.57
N PHE A 120 0.64 -19.65 0.05
CA PHE A 120 0.26 -18.33 -0.42
C PHE A 120 1.35 -17.25 -0.20
N TRP A 121 2.44 -17.57 0.51
CA TRP A 121 3.62 -16.72 0.64
C TRP A 121 4.67 -16.98 -0.44
N TYR A 122 4.52 -18.05 -1.24
CA TYR A 122 5.45 -18.31 -2.34
C TYR A 122 5.40 -17.21 -3.41
N GLY A 123 6.57 -16.84 -3.94
CA GLY A 123 6.73 -15.76 -4.92
C GLY A 123 6.98 -14.39 -4.29
N PHE A 124 6.62 -14.18 -3.02
CA PHE A 124 6.87 -12.91 -2.32
C PHE A 124 8.35 -12.67 -1.95
N ASP A 125 9.27 -13.54 -2.32
CA ASP A 125 10.71 -13.21 -2.36
C ASP A 125 11.10 -12.41 -3.61
N TRP A 126 10.26 -12.38 -4.66
CA TRP A 126 10.55 -11.71 -5.92
C TRP A 126 9.80 -10.37 -6.03
N PHE A 127 10.56 -9.28 -6.21
CA PHE A 127 9.99 -7.93 -6.21
C PHE A 127 8.92 -7.70 -7.29
N PRO A 128 9.12 -8.09 -8.58
CA PRO A 128 8.09 -7.90 -9.61
C PRO A 128 6.78 -8.64 -9.28
N PHE A 129 6.87 -9.84 -8.70
CA PHE A 129 5.69 -10.59 -8.28
C PHE A 129 4.93 -9.86 -7.18
N ALA A 130 5.63 -9.36 -6.16
CA ALA A 130 5.03 -8.59 -5.09
C ALA A 130 4.33 -7.31 -5.60
N MET A 131 4.96 -6.60 -6.54
CA MET A 131 4.37 -5.40 -7.18
C MET A 131 3.11 -5.74 -7.98
N ILE A 132 3.12 -6.83 -8.75
CA ILE A 132 1.93 -7.30 -9.48
C ILE A 132 0.83 -7.65 -8.49
N MET A 133 1.13 -8.41 -7.43
CA MET A 133 0.14 -8.80 -6.42
C MET A 133 -0.42 -7.61 -5.65
N ALA A 134 0.40 -6.60 -5.35
CA ALA A 134 -0.05 -5.35 -4.72
C ALA A 134 -1.09 -4.58 -5.56
N LEU A 135 -1.11 -4.78 -6.88
CA LEU A 135 -2.12 -4.23 -7.78
C LEU A 135 -3.28 -5.21 -8.01
N VAL A 136 -2.95 -6.47 -8.32
CA VAL A 136 -3.92 -7.51 -8.72
C VAL A 136 -4.83 -7.90 -7.58
N VAL A 137 -4.33 -8.08 -6.36
CA VAL A 137 -5.16 -8.53 -5.22
C VAL A 137 -6.26 -7.51 -4.90
N PRO A 138 -5.97 -6.22 -4.63
CA PRO A 138 -7.03 -5.23 -4.43
C PRO A 138 -7.82 -4.98 -5.72
N GLY A 139 -7.20 -5.09 -6.90
CA GLY A 139 -7.88 -4.94 -8.19
C GLY A 139 -8.94 -6.00 -8.47
N VAL A 140 -8.68 -7.27 -8.14
CA VAL A 140 -9.65 -8.37 -8.25
C VAL A 140 -10.82 -8.17 -7.30
N LEU A 141 -10.53 -7.76 -6.05
CA LEU A 141 -11.60 -7.41 -5.11
C LEU A 141 -12.44 -6.23 -5.63
N ALA A 142 -11.79 -5.19 -6.15
CA ALA A 142 -12.45 -4.00 -6.68
C ALA A 142 -13.30 -4.35 -7.92
N PHE A 143 -12.80 -5.23 -8.78
CA PHE A 143 -13.53 -5.74 -9.94
C PHE A 143 -14.75 -6.54 -9.53
N ALA A 144 -14.60 -7.50 -8.61
CA ALA A 144 -15.72 -8.30 -8.11
C ALA A 144 -16.80 -7.42 -7.45
N PHE A 145 -16.38 -6.53 -6.55
CA PHE A 145 -17.26 -5.56 -5.90
C PHE A 145 -17.96 -4.66 -6.92
N GLY A 146 -17.19 -4.05 -7.83
CA GLY A 146 -17.69 -3.14 -8.84
C GLY A 146 -18.68 -3.82 -9.79
N TRP A 147 -18.39 -5.04 -10.22
CA TRP A 147 -19.29 -5.83 -11.05
C TRP A 147 -20.68 -6.00 -10.41
N PHE A 148 -20.74 -6.40 -9.15
CA PHE A 148 -22.01 -6.55 -8.43
C PHE A 148 -22.71 -5.21 -8.18
N ALA A 149 -21.96 -4.18 -7.82
CA ALA A 149 -22.49 -2.84 -7.56
C ALA A 149 -23.12 -2.22 -8.82
N PHE A 150 -22.42 -2.29 -9.97
CA PHE A 150 -22.90 -1.73 -11.22
C PHE A 150 -24.05 -2.56 -11.82
N ARG A 151 -23.95 -3.90 -11.78
CA ARG A 151 -25.04 -4.77 -12.26
C ARG A 151 -26.34 -4.53 -11.49
N SER A 152 -26.23 -4.29 -10.19
CA SER A 152 -27.37 -4.00 -9.31
C SER A 152 -27.79 -2.53 -9.32
N ARG A 153 -27.16 -1.67 -10.13
CA ARG A 153 -27.42 -0.23 -10.23
C ARG A 153 -27.44 0.47 -8.86
N VAL A 154 -26.53 0.10 -7.97
CA VAL A 154 -26.44 0.66 -6.61
C VAL A 154 -25.94 2.11 -6.70
N THR A 155 -26.64 3.03 -6.03
CA THR A 155 -26.28 4.47 -6.02
C THR A 155 -26.29 5.06 -4.62
N GLY A 156 -25.55 6.17 -4.46
CA GLY A 156 -25.54 6.99 -3.25
C GLY A 156 -25.18 6.20 -1.99
N VAL A 157 -25.99 6.38 -0.94
CA VAL A 157 -25.77 5.85 0.42
C VAL A 157 -25.67 4.32 0.45
N TYR A 158 -26.41 3.62 -0.42
CA TYR A 158 -26.37 2.16 -0.47
C TYR A 158 -24.97 1.64 -0.80
N LEU A 159 -24.23 2.31 -1.69
CA LEU A 159 -22.86 1.92 -1.99
C LEU A 159 -21.96 2.08 -0.76
N SER A 160 -22.12 3.18 -0.01
CA SER A 160 -21.37 3.42 1.22
C SER A 160 -21.61 2.32 2.25
N ILE A 161 -22.88 1.92 2.47
CA ILE A 161 -23.24 0.84 3.38
C ILE A 161 -22.63 -0.50 2.94
N ILE A 162 -22.71 -0.84 1.65
CA ILE A 162 -22.15 -2.11 1.15
C ILE A 162 -20.62 -2.11 1.27
N THR A 163 -19.93 -1.01 0.94
CA THR A 163 -18.47 -0.95 1.11
C THR A 163 -18.06 -1.09 2.57
N GLN A 164 -18.81 -0.51 3.50
CA GLN A 164 -18.57 -0.69 4.94
C GLN A 164 -18.82 -2.13 5.38
N ALA A 165 -19.91 -2.75 4.92
CA ALA A 165 -20.23 -4.15 5.22
C ALA A 165 -19.16 -5.10 4.67
N MET A 166 -18.62 -4.83 3.47
CA MET A 166 -17.51 -5.59 2.90
C MET A 166 -16.25 -5.48 3.77
N THR A 167 -15.88 -4.27 4.20
CA THR A 167 -14.72 -4.09 5.09
C THR A 167 -14.92 -4.81 6.42
N PHE A 168 -16.13 -4.79 6.99
CA PHE A 168 -16.45 -5.54 8.19
C PHE A 168 -16.37 -7.06 7.97
N ALA A 169 -16.86 -7.56 6.84
CA ALA A 169 -16.76 -8.97 6.48
C ALA A 169 -15.30 -9.41 6.31
N LEU A 170 -14.46 -8.59 5.67
CA LEU A 170 -13.02 -8.84 5.57
C LEU A 170 -12.36 -8.85 6.94
N MET A 171 -12.65 -7.86 7.80
CA MET A 171 -12.17 -7.84 9.19
C MET A 171 -12.50 -9.17 9.90
N LEU A 172 -13.75 -9.63 9.82
CA LEU A 172 -14.16 -10.90 10.41
C LEU A 172 -13.46 -12.11 9.80
N ALA A 173 -13.13 -12.08 8.51
CA ALA A 173 -12.44 -13.18 7.84
C ALA A 173 -10.96 -13.28 8.27
N PHE A 174 -10.28 -12.17 8.54
CA PHE A 174 -8.87 -12.15 8.97
C PHE A 174 -8.68 -12.43 10.47
N PHE A 175 -9.69 -12.16 11.30
CA PHE A 175 -9.61 -12.33 12.77
C PHE A 175 -10.30 -13.60 13.29
N ARG A 176 -10.76 -14.48 12.40
CA ARG A 176 -11.28 -15.80 12.76
C ARG A 176 -10.21 -16.86 12.54
#